data_AF-A0A0Q9WQQ5-F1
#
_entry.id   AF-A0A0Q9WQQ5-F1
#
_cell.length_a   1.000
_cell.length_b   1.000
_cell.length_c   1.000
_cell.angle_alpha   90.00
_cell.angle_beta   90.00
_cell.angle_gamma   90.00
#
_symmetry.space_group_name_H-M   'P 1'
#
loop_
_entity.id
_entity.type
_entity.pdbx_description
1 polymer ?
#
loop_
_entity_poly.entity_id
_entity_poly.type
_entity_poly.pdbx_seq_one_letter_code
_entity_poly.pdbx_strand_id
1 'polypeptide(L)'
;MKCQWSFSSFLRKMKRKAILSSLVRKISSKELRGDIHKLTIITGEKSNFDRLRESMQRSSLFFTNARTTYQLLILHRAPQHAGLLDIKEIPHNLFSWSLEAFFKRRELKDFVYLDVLVRNHSWDTLEWAKYRCDILEILRFFKFFYDQMIKGHGYRKLLSVLWEEKQMLTVDKSLERSLAEAREEFSVASLKSRRFSLAWWEQYKEDVTQEVKRSLVDMSIRRPIEMRYLESYYSNLAESETMKYNIRTNQMAKELLDLKESRVKRITSNLALKSYYHLIETYKERIKYFTKRQR
;
A
#
# COMPACT_ATOMS: atom_id res chain seq x y z
N MET A 1 42.35 59.89 -56.99
CA MET A 1 41.58 60.80 -57.88
C MET A 1 40.18 61.01 -57.31
N LYS A 2 39.89 62.18 -56.72
CA LYS A 2 38.54 62.51 -56.22
C LYS A 2 37.70 63.01 -57.41
N CYS A 3 36.70 62.23 -57.81
CA CYS A 3 35.75 62.62 -58.85
C CYS A 3 34.89 63.78 -58.33
N GLN A 4 35.09 65.00 -58.84
CA GLN A 4 34.18 66.13 -58.64
C GLN A 4 32.95 65.93 -59.52
N TRP A 5 31.82 65.56 -58.91
CA TRP A 5 30.54 65.48 -59.63
C TRP A 5 29.96 66.90 -59.69
N SER A 6 29.83 67.46 -60.89
CA SER A 6 29.12 68.73 -61.07
C SER A 6 27.62 68.52 -60.81
N PHE A 7 26.96 69.50 -60.19
CA PHE A 7 25.53 69.45 -59.87
C PHE A 7 24.64 69.15 -61.10
N SER A 8 25.08 69.59 -62.29
CA SER A 8 24.39 69.31 -63.55
C SER A 8 24.49 67.84 -64.02
N SER A 9 25.55 67.12 -63.63
CA SER A 9 25.69 65.68 -63.87
C SER A 9 24.82 64.85 -62.94
N PHE A 10 24.65 65.32 -61.68
CA PHE A 10 23.77 64.73 -60.69
C PHE A 10 22.28 64.85 -61.08
N LEU A 11 21.85 66.04 -61.49
CA LEU A 11 20.47 66.28 -61.95
C LEU A 11 20.11 65.45 -63.20
N ARG A 12 21.05 65.27 -64.14
CA ARG A 12 20.84 64.42 -65.31
C ARG A 12 20.70 62.94 -64.94
N LYS A 13 21.49 62.45 -63.99
CA LYS A 13 21.34 61.07 -63.47
C LYS A 13 20.00 60.88 -62.74
N MET A 14 19.55 61.86 -61.97
CA MET A 14 18.25 61.82 -61.29
C MET A 14 17.08 61.77 -62.29
N LYS A 15 17.09 62.62 -63.34
CA LYS A 15 16.07 62.57 -64.39
C LYS A 15 16.08 61.24 -65.15
N ARG A 16 17.24 60.69 -65.50
CA ARG A 16 17.33 59.36 -66.14
C ARG A 16 16.81 58.25 -65.22
N LYS A 17 17.09 58.31 -63.93
CA LYS A 17 16.60 57.33 -62.94
C LYS A 17 15.08 57.41 -62.77
N ALA A 18 14.49 58.60 -62.82
CA ALA A 18 13.05 58.81 -62.80
C ALA A 18 12.34 58.32 -64.07
N ILE A 19 12.96 58.52 -65.24
CA ILE A 19 12.42 58.02 -66.52
C ILE A 19 12.50 56.48 -66.56
N LEU A 20 13.63 55.90 -66.15
CA LEU A 20 13.79 54.44 -66.04
C LEU A 20 12.83 53.83 -65.03
N SER A 21 12.64 54.45 -63.86
CA SER A 21 11.67 53.94 -62.89
C SER A 21 10.24 54.02 -63.41
N SER A 22 9.89 55.05 -64.19
CA SER A 22 8.57 55.16 -64.83
C SER A 22 8.33 54.14 -65.95
N LEU A 23 9.37 53.79 -66.71
CA LEU A 23 9.32 52.74 -67.73
C LEU A 23 9.22 51.34 -67.09
N VAL A 24 10.01 51.09 -66.05
CA VAL A 24 9.95 49.84 -65.26
C VAL A 24 8.59 49.65 -64.57
N ARG A 25 7.92 50.75 -64.19
CA ARG A 25 6.57 50.71 -63.60
C ARG A 25 5.46 50.47 -64.63
N LYS A 26 5.70 50.80 -65.91
CA LYS A 26 4.79 50.54 -67.03
C LYS A 26 4.86 49.10 -67.54
N ILE A 27 5.98 48.41 -67.32
CA ILE A 27 6.06 46.96 -67.57
C ILE A 27 5.28 46.28 -66.44
N SER A 28 4.03 45.93 -66.74
CA SER A 28 3.13 45.27 -65.81
C SER A 28 3.78 43.97 -65.31
N SER A 29 3.97 43.86 -63.99
CA SER A 29 4.48 42.65 -63.35
C SER A 29 3.60 41.41 -63.60
N LYS A 30 2.38 41.59 -64.11
CA LYS A 30 1.48 40.51 -64.56
C LYS A 30 1.84 39.99 -65.96
N GLU A 31 2.25 40.84 -66.89
CA GLU A 31 2.65 40.44 -68.24
C GLU A 31 3.99 39.69 -68.22
N LEU A 32 4.98 40.21 -67.46
CA LEU A 32 6.24 39.51 -67.20
C LEU A 32 6.03 38.12 -66.55
N ARG A 33 5.10 37.99 -65.59
CA ARG A 33 4.81 36.69 -64.95
C ARG A 33 4.10 35.72 -65.90
N GLY A 34 3.21 36.23 -66.77
CA GLY A 34 2.54 35.43 -67.79
C GLY A 34 3.52 34.89 -68.83
N ASP A 35 4.47 35.71 -69.28
CA ASP A 35 5.47 35.32 -70.27
C ASP A 35 6.52 34.38 -69.68
N ILE A 36 6.95 34.58 -68.43
CA ILE A 36 7.81 33.62 -67.71
C ILE A 36 7.11 32.26 -67.55
N HIS A 37 5.79 32.25 -67.29
CA HIS A 37 5.02 31.02 -67.13
C HIS A 37 4.84 30.25 -68.44
N LYS A 38 4.64 30.97 -69.56
CA LYS A 38 4.56 30.36 -70.90
C LYS A 38 5.92 29.85 -71.37
N LEU A 39 7.00 30.60 -71.13
CA LEU A 39 8.37 30.17 -71.45
C LEU A 39 8.76 28.92 -70.65
N THR A 40 8.46 28.85 -69.35
CA THR A 40 8.76 27.67 -68.49
C THR A 40 7.96 26.41 -68.83
N ILE A 41 6.84 26.52 -69.55
CA ILE A 41 6.07 25.37 -70.05
C ILE A 41 6.66 24.87 -71.37
N ILE A 42 7.15 25.77 -72.24
CA ILE A 42 7.68 25.44 -73.56
C ILE A 42 9.09 24.83 -73.49
N THR A 43 9.90 25.19 -72.49
CA THR A 43 11.29 24.72 -72.35
C THR A 43 11.46 23.40 -71.58
N GLY A 44 10.38 22.81 -71.03
CA GLY A 44 10.49 21.63 -70.14
C GLY A 44 11.27 21.90 -68.84
N GLU A 45 11.55 23.18 -68.55
CA GLU A 45 12.48 23.57 -67.50
C GLU A 45 11.91 23.42 -66.09
N LYS A 46 10.60 23.37 -65.87
CA LYS A 46 10.04 23.19 -64.50
C LYS A 46 10.57 21.93 -63.83
N SER A 47 10.62 20.79 -64.54
CA SER A 47 11.22 19.56 -64.00
C SER A 47 12.74 19.68 -63.79
N ASN A 48 13.43 20.48 -64.61
CA ASN A 48 14.88 20.69 -64.45
C ASN A 48 15.19 21.66 -63.30
N PHE A 49 14.37 22.69 -63.10
CA PHE A 49 14.44 23.60 -61.96
C PHE A 49 14.06 22.91 -60.66
N ASP A 50 13.05 22.03 -60.67
CA ASP A 50 12.68 21.24 -59.50
C ASP A 50 13.77 20.22 -59.15
N ARG A 51 14.38 19.57 -60.15
CA ARG A 51 15.55 18.70 -59.96
C ARG A 51 16.77 19.46 -59.44
N LEU A 52 17.05 20.65 -59.99
CA LEU A 52 18.14 21.51 -59.52
C LEU A 52 17.89 21.99 -58.09
N ARG A 53 16.65 22.35 -57.77
CA ARG A 53 16.23 22.74 -56.42
C ARG A 53 16.37 21.58 -55.45
N GLU A 54 15.95 20.38 -55.81
CA GLU A 54 16.12 19.18 -55.00
C GLU A 54 17.61 18.85 -54.79
N SER A 55 18.42 18.99 -55.85
CA SER A 55 19.88 18.82 -55.77
C SER A 55 20.53 19.84 -54.84
N MET A 56 20.20 21.13 -54.97
CA MET A 56 20.68 22.19 -54.08
C MET A 56 20.24 21.96 -52.62
N GLN A 57 18.98 21.54 -52.41
CA GLN A 57 18.47 21.21 -51.08
C GLN A 57 19.22 20.03 -50.47
N ARG A 58 19.44 18.95 -51.23
CA ARG A 58 20.28 17.83 -50.81
C ARG A 58 21.68 18.33 -50.44
N SER A 59 22.38 19.01 -51.34
CA SER A 59 23.74 19.50 -51.08
C SER A 59 23.83 20.41 -49.86
N SER A 60 22.81 21.26 -49.64
CA SER A 60 22.74 22.09 -48.43
C SER A 60 22.61 21.24 -47.17
N LEU A 61 21.77 20.18 -47.19
CA LEU A 61 21.64 19.23 -46.09
C LEU A 61 22.94 18.45 -45.84
N PHE A 62 23.64 18.00 -46.91
CA PHE A 62 24.96 17.36 -46.81
C PHE A 62 25.95 18.27 -46.07
N PHE A 63 26.04 19.53 -46.47
CA PHE A 63 26.94 20.50 -45.87
C PHE A 63 26.58 20.80 -44.41
N THR A 64 25.30 21.06 -44.12
CA THR A 64 24.86 21.33 -42.74
C THR A 64 25.07 20.13 -41.85
N ASN A 65 24.79 18.91 -42.33
CA ASN A 65 24.96 17.69 -41.54
C ASN A 65 26.43 17.41 -41.23
N ALA A 66 27.32 17.56 -42.21
CA ALA A 66 28.76 17.43 -41.99
C ALA A 66 29.26 18.44 -40.94
N ARG A 67 28.81 19.70 -41.05
CA ARG A 67 29.16 20.76 -40.12
C ARG A 67 28.63 20.50 -38.71
N THR A 68 27.36 20.16 -38.54
CA THR A 68 26.76 19.90 -37.23
C THR A 68 27.40 18.67 -36.58
N THR A 69 27.62 17.60 -37.34
CA THR A 69 28.31 16.40 -36.86
C THR A 69 29.71 16.73 -36.36
N TYR A 70 30.46 17.55 -37.11
CA TYR A 70 31.79 17.98 -36.69
C TYR A 70 31.76 18.83 -35.42
N GLN A 71 30.81 19.76 -35.29
CA GLN A 71 30.63 20.56 -34.08
C GLN A 71 30.27 19.70 -32.87
N LEU A 72 29.35 18.74 -33.03
CA LEU A 72 28.97 17.80 -31.97
C LEU A 72 30.15 16.91 -31.56
N LEU A 73 30.98 16.46 -32.50
CA LEU A 73 32.20 15.71 -32.20
C LEU A 73 33.20 16.53 -31.39
N ILE A 74 33.35 17.83 -31.69
CA ILE A 74 34.19 18.74 -30.89
C ILE A 74 33.62 18.88 -29.48
N LEU A 75 32.31 19.15 -29.36
CA LEU A 75 31.65 19.29 -28.05
C LEU A 75 31.72 18.02 -27.21
N HIS A 76 31.70 16.84 -27.83
CA HIS A 76 31.87 15.57 -27.14
C HIS A 76 33.31 15.36 -26.65
N ARG A 77 34.31 15.84 -27.41
CA ARG A 77 35.74 15.67 -27.08
C ARG A 77 36.28 16.75 -26.13
N ALA A 78 35.72 17.95 -26.14
CA ALA A 78 36.14 19.03 -25.24
C ALA A 78 36.12 18.66 -23.74
N PRO A 79 35.09 17.97 -23.20
CA PRO A 79 35.01 17.61 -21.78
C PRO A 79 35.78 16.34 -21.40
N GLN A 80 36.52 15.69 -22.32
CA GLN A 80 37.25 14.45 -21.99
C GLN A 80 38.32 14.63 -20.90
N HIS A 81 38.71 15.87 -20.61
CA HIS A 81 39.67 16.22 -19.56
C HIS A 81 39.01 16.73 -18.26
N ALA A 82 37.68 16.95 -18.26
CA ALA A 82 36.96 17.62 -17.17
C ALA A 82 36.21 16.67 -16.21
N GLY A 83 36.10 15.38 -16.54
CA GLY A 83 35.42 14.39 -15.69
C GLY A 83 36.05 12.99 -15.82
N LEU A 84 36.36 12.37 -14.68
CA LEU A 84 37.03 11.06 -14.61
C LEU A 84 36.15 9.87 -15.04
N LEU A 85 34.83 10.04 -15.09
CA LEU A 85 33.89 8.94 -15.37
C LEU A 85 33.75 8.72 -16.88
N ASP A 86 34.10 7.53 -17.36
CA ASP A 86 33.80 7.15 -18.74
C ASP A 86 32.35 6.68 -18.91
N ILE A 87 31.80 6.85 -20.10
CA ILE A 87 30.39 6.51 -20.39
C ILE A 87 30.16 4.99 -20.22
N LYS A 88 31.20 4.18 -20.42
CA LYS A 88 31.17 2.73 -20.24
C LYS A 88 31.08 2.30 -18.78
N GLU A 89 31.49 3.17 -17.86
CA GLU A 89 31.47 2.91 -16.41
C GLU A 89 30.09 3.20 -15.81
N ILE A 90 29.19 3.82 -16.60
CA ILE A 90 27.81 4.07 -16.19
C ILE A 90 27.02 2.75 -16.28
N PRO A 91 26.50 2.23 -15.15
CA PRO A 91 25.74 1.00 -15.14
C PRO A 91 24.43 1.14 -15.93
N HIS A 92 24.08 0.07 -16.63
CA HIS A 92 22.79 -0.10 -17.33
C HIS A 92 22.42 1.06 -18.27
N ASN A 93 23.42 1.75 -18.84
CA ASN A 93 23.24 2.91 -19.71
C ASN A 93 22.28 3.95 -19.11
N LEU A 94 22.44 4.30 -17.82
CA LEU A 94 21.49 5.14 -17.08
C LEU A 94 21.06 6.41 -17.80
N PHE A 95 22.00 7.11 -18.44
CA PHE A 95 21.73 8.38 -19.14
C PHE A 95 21.29 8.24 -20.59
N SER A 96 21.12 7.02 -21.11
CA SER A 96 20.64 6.82 -22.48
C SER A 96 19.16 7.17 -22.64
N TRP A 97 18.83 7.76 -23.79
CA TRP A 97 17.47 8.17 -24.16
C TRP A 97 16.64 7.06 -24.81
N SER A 98 17.24 5.90 -25.11
CA SER A 98 16.53 4.84 -25.82
C SER A 98 15.45 4.19 -24.94
N LEU A 99 14.28 3.98 -25.53
CA LEU A 99 13.15 3.29 -24.92
C LEU A 99 13.54 1.89 -24.42
N GLU A 100 14.36 1.18 -25.22
CA GLU A 100 14.86 -0.15 -24.88
C GLU A 100 15.71 -0.13 -23.61
N ALA A 101 16.61 0.84 -23.46
CA ALA A 101 17.42 0.96 -22.27
C ALA A 101 16.57 1.36 -21.06
N PHE A 102 15.55 2.20 -21.23
CA PHE A 102 14.61 2.53 -20.17
C PHE A 102 13.85 1.29 -19.66
N PHE A 103 13.29 0.47 -20.56
CA PHE A 103 12.60 -0.75 -20.15
C PHE A 103 13.52 -1.77 -19.50
N LYS A 104 14.73 -1.97 -20.04
CA LYS A 104 15.75 -2.82 -19.40
C LYS A 104 16.08 -2.37 -17.97
N ARG A 105 16.12 -1.05 -17.71
CA ARG A 105 16.32 -0.53 -16.35
C ARG A 105 15.13 -0.81 -15.43
N ARG A 106 13.91 -0.78 -15.96
CA ARG A 106 12.68 -1.08 -15.20
C ARG A 106 12.54 -2.57 -14.85
N GLU A 107 13.11 -3.46 -15.66
CA GLU A 107 13.14 -4.90 -15.40
C GLU A 107 14.12 -5.29 -14.27
N LEU A 108 15.02 -4.39 -13.86
CA LEU A 108 15.91 -4.64 -12.74
C LEU A 108 15.12 -4.68 -11.43
N LYS A 109 15.38 -5.71 -10.61
CA LYS A 109 14.66 -5.91 -9.34
C LYS A 109 14.99 -4.83 -8.30
N ASP A 110 16.23 -4.33 -8.31
CA ASP A 110 16.75 -3.41 -7.29
C ASP A 110 17.42 -2.18 -7.91
N PHE A 111 17.24 -1.02 -7.24
CA PHE A 111 17.83 0.27 -7.62
C PHE A 111 19.19 0.54 -6.96
N VAL A 112 19.82 -0.47 -6.36
CA VAL A 112 21.09 -0.36 -5.60
C VAL A 112 22.22 0.27 -6.42
N TYR A 113 22.20 0.10 -7.74
CA TYR A 113 23.20 0.70 -8.64
C TYR A 113 23.17 2.25 -8.63
N LEU A 114 22.01 2.87 -8.35
CA LEU A 114 21.90 4.32 -8.22
C LEU A 114 22.57 4.82 -6.94
N ASP A 115 22.37 4.12 -5.83
CA ASP A 115 22.96 4.48 -4.54
C ASP A 115 24.49 4.37 -4.58
N VAL A 116 25.00 3.31 -5.23
CA VAL A 116 26.43 3.11 -5.44
C VAL A 116 27.03 4.22 -6.31
N LEU A 117 26.32 4.64 -7.37
CA LEU A 117 26.75 5.73 -8.24
C LEU A 117 26.82 7.07 -7.50
N VAL A 118 25.77 7.42 -6.75
CA VAL A 118 25.69 8.69 -6.01
C VAL A 118 26.74 8.72 -4.89
N ARG A 119 27.09 7.57 -4.31
CA ARG A 119 28.15 7.48 -3.29
C ARG A 119 29.56 7.61 -3.87
N ASN A 120 29.81 7.05 -5.05
CA ASN A 120 31.16 6.96 -5.62
C ASN A 120 31.56 8.18 -6.45
N HIS A 121 30.60 8.95 -6.95
CA HIS A 121 30.85 10.06 -7.87
C HIS A 121 30.25 11.37 -7.37
N SER A 122 30.97 12.48 -7.63
CA SER A 122 30.44 13.81 -7.34
C SER A 122 29.35 14.18 -8.34
N TRP A 123 28.46 15.10 -7.94
CA TRP A 123 27.40 15.60 -8.80
C TRP A 123 27.93 16.16 -10.11
N ASP A 124 28.99 16.97 -10.05
CA ASP A 124 29.65 17.54 -11.24
C ASP A 124 30.16 16.44 -12.20
N THR A 125 30.74 15.36 -11.68
CA THR A 125 31.23 14.26 -12.54
C THR A 125 30.10 13.52 -13.24
N LEU A 126 28.96 13.35 -12.57
CA LEU A 126 27.76 12.75 -13.17
C LEU A 126 27.13 13.67 -14.21
N GLU A 127 27.12 14.99 -13.97
CA GLU A 127 26.61 15.98 -14.93
C GLU A 127 27.44 15.99 -16.21
N TRP A 128 28.78 15.95 -16.11
CA TRP A 128 29.66 15.83 -17.27
C TRP A 128 29.47 14.52 -18.02
N ALA A 129 29.30 13.40 -17.30
CA ALA A 129 29.05 12.10 -17.91
C ALA A 129 27.71 12.05 -18.65
N LYS A 130 26.67 12.67 -18.06
CA LYS A 130 25.36 12.86 -18.70
C LYS A 130 25.48 13.72 -19.96
N TYR A 131 26.12 14.89 -19.88
CA TYR A 131 26.35 15.77 -21.03
C TYR A 131 27.05 15.05 -22.19
N ARG A 132 28.07 14.24 -21.90
CA ARG A 132 28.77 13.43 -22.93
C ARG A 132 27.84 12.38 -23.54
N CYS A 133 27.04 11.70 -22.71
CA CYS A 133 26.07 10.72 -23.18
C CYS A 133 25.02 11.37 -24.08
N ASP A 134 24.47 12.52 -23.67
CA ASP A 134 23.49 13.30 -24.42
C ASP A 134 24.03 13.71 -25.80
N ILE A 135 25.28 14.20 -25.89
CA ILE A 135 25.87 14.53 -27.19
C ILE A 135 26.03 13.29 -28.07
N LEU A 136 26.45 12.15 -27.52
CA LEU A 136 26.58 10.91 -28.30
C LEU A 136 25.23 10.45 -28.84
N GLU A 137 24.17 10.51 -28.02
CA GLU A 137 22.83 10.16 -28.47
C GLU A 137 22.33 11.12 -29.55
N ILE A 138 22.51 12.44 -29.38
CA ILE A 138 22.21 13.43 -30.42
C ILE A 138 22.95 13.08 -31.73
N LEU A 139 24.22 12.71 -31.65
CA LEU A 139 25.03 12.36 -32.81
C LEU A 139 24.53 11.06 -33.48
N ARG A 140 24.13 10.05 -32.71
CA ARG A 140 23.49 8.83 -33.21
C ARG A 140 22.19 9.15 -33.95
N PHE A 141 21.33 10.00 -33.35
CA PHE A 141 20.10 10.46 -33.99
C PHE A 141 20.35 11.23 -35.28
N PHE A 142 21.30 12.15 -35.32
CA PHE A 142 21.67 12.89 -36.53
C PHE A 142 22.19 11.97 -37.64
N LYS A 143 23.04 11.00 -37.30
CA LYS A 143 23.52 10.00 -38.27
C LYS A 143 22.38 9.14 -38.82
N PHE A 144 21.49 8.68 -37.95
CA PHE A 144 20.31 7.91 -38.37
C PHE A 144 19.40 8.73 -39.29
N PHE A 145 19.07 9.96 -38.90
CA PHE A 145 18.25 10.89 -39.69
C PHE A 145 18.81 11.02 -41.11
N TYR A 146 20.12 11.23 -41.20
CA TYR A 146 20.79 11.44 -42.46
C TYR A 146 20.85 10.19 -43.32
N ASP A 147 21.12 9.03 -42.72
CA ASP A 147 21.11 7.74 -43.43
C ASP A 147 19.73 7.43 -44.02
N GLN A 148 18.64 7.73 -43.28
CA GLN A 148 17.27 7.58 -43.79
C GLN A 148 16.95 8.55 -44.93
N MET A 149 17.40 9.82 -44.83
CA MET A 149 17.23 10.83 -45.87
C MET A 149 17.95 10.47 -47.17
N ILE A 150 19.17 9.92 -47.08
CA ILE A 150 19.96 9.48 -48.25
C ILE A 150 19.37 8.23 -48.90
N LYS A 151 18.98 7.25 -48.08
CA LYS A 151 18.36 5.99 -48.56
C LYS A 151 16.96 6.19 -49.15
N GLY A 152 16.45 7.42 -49.17
CA GLY A 152 15.15 7.76 -49.77
C GLY A 152 13.97 7.07 -49.09
N HIS A 153 14.18 6.53 -47.89
CA HIS A 153 13.13 5.98 -47.07
C HIS A 153 12.33 7.17 -46.56
N GLY A 154 11.31 7.54 -47.33
CA GLY A 154 10.62 8.82 -47.24
C GLY A 154 10.26 9.24 -45.81
N TYR A 155 10.05 10.55 -45.66
CA TYR A 155 9.72 11.30 -44.45
C TYR A 155 8.79 10.61 -43.42
N ARG A 156 7.99 9.61 -43.84
CA ARG A 156 7.14 8.77 -42.98
C ARG A 156 7.86 7.94 -41.92
N LYS A 157 8.95 7.23 -42.24
CA LYS A 157 9.70 6.45 -41.21
C LYS A 157 10.40 7.37 -40.21
N LEU A 158 10.79 8.55 -40.68
CA LEU A 158 11.35 9.58 -39.82
C LEU A 158 10.29 10.18 -38.88
N LEU A 159 9.10 10.48 -39.41
CA LEU A 159 7.97 10.96 -38.63
C LEU A 159 7.54 9.95 -37.57
N SER A 160 7.57 8.64 -37.85
CA SER A 160 7.21 7.63 -36.84
C SER A 160 8.19 7.62 -35.67
N VAL A 161 9.50 7.69 -35.93
CA VAL A 161 10.51 7.81 -34.86
C VAL A 161 10.35 9.11 -34.08
N LEU A 162 10.16 10.24 -34.76
CA LEU A 162 9.91 11.52 -34.08
C LEU A 162 8.61 11.50 -33.27
N TRP A 163 7.62 10.74 -33.71
CA TRP A 163 6.35 10.59 -33.01
C TRP A 163 6.50 9.71 -31.77
N GLU A 164 7.25 8.62 -31.85
CA GLU A 164 7.63 7.76 -30.71
C GLU A 164 8.40 8.56 -29.64
N GLU A 165 9.39 9.36 -30.05
CA GLU A 165 10.14 10.24 -29.14
C GLU A 165 9.27 11.36 -28.54
N LYS A 166 8.34 11.92 -29.33
CA LYS A 166 7.35 12.88 -28.80
C LYS A 166 6.41 12.21 -27.79
N GLN A 167 6.07 10.94 -27.98
CA GLN A 167 5.29 10.19 -27.00
C GLN A 167 6.05 10.07 -25.68
N MET A 168 7.37 9.86 -25.70
CA MET A 168 8.20 9.88 -24.47
C MET A 168 8.11 11.20 -23.70
N LEU A 169 8.11 12.33 -24.38
CA LEU A 169 7.93 13.65 -23.73
C LEU A 169 6.51 13.85 -23.16
N THR A 170 5.52 13.09 -23.64
CA THR A 170 4.15 13.11 -23.10
C THR A 170 3.93 12.06 -22.03
N VAL A 171 4.83 11.07 -21.89
CA VAL A 171 4.79 10.09 -20.80
C VAL A 171 4.80 10.79 -19.46
N ASP A 172 5.59 11.85 -19.26
CA ASP A 172 5.61 12.62 -18.00
C ASP A 172 4.21 13.12 -17.60
N LYS A 173 3.47 13.72 -18.53
CA LYS A 173 2.10 14.21 -18.26
C LYS A 173 1.12 13.07 -18.00
N SER A 174 1.32 11.91 -18.63
CA SER A 174 0.49 10.74 -18.34
C SER A 174 0.84 10.11 -17.00
N LEU A 175 2.12 10.11 -16.61
CA LEU A 175 2.60 9.61 -15.33
C LEU A 175 2.09 10.48 -14.18
N GLU A 176 2.11 11.81 -14.34
CA GLU A 176 1.54 12.74 -13.38
C GLU A 176 0.06 12.47 -13.14
N ARG A 177 -0.71 12.19 -14.21
CA ARG A 177 -2.12 11.80 -14.08
C ARG A 177 -2.29 10.47 -13.37
N SER A 178 -1.57 9.42 -13.77
CA SER A 178 -1.66 8.12 -13.12
C SER A 178 -1.20 8.14 -11.67
N LEU A 179 -0.24 9.00 -11.32
CA LEU A 179 0.18 9.23 -9.95
C LEU A 179 -0.92 9.92 -9.13
N ALA A 180 -1.59 10.94 -9.71
CA ALA A 180 -2.74 11.58 -9.08
C ALA A 180 -3.89 10.58 -8.85
N GLU A 181 -4.23 9.78 -9.86
CA GLU A 181 -5.24 8.71 -9.77
C GLU A 181 -4.89 7.71 -8.66
N ALA A 182 -3.66 7.19 -8.63
CA ALA A 182 -3.22 6.26 -7.59
C ALA A 182 -3.25 6.86 -6.18
N ARG A 183 -2.96 8.16 -6.04
CA ARG A 183 -3.07 8.87 -4.75
C ARG A 183 -4.53 8.98 -4.29
N GLU A 184 -5.44 9.30 -5.21
CA GLU A 184 -6.88 9.36 -4.91
C GLU A 184 -7.40 7.98 -4.51
N GLU A 185 -7.07 6.93 -5.27
CA GLU A 185 -7.44 5.55 -4.93
C GLU A 185 -6.91 5.13 -3.56
N PHE A 186 -5.65 5.44 -3.25
CA PHE A 186 -5.07 5.17 -1.94
C PHE A 186 -5.81 5.93 -0.83
N SER A 187 -6.16 7.20 -1.04
CA SER A 187 -6.90 7.99 -0.06
C SER A 187 -8.28 7.39 0.23
N VAL A 188 -8.99 6.93 -0.80
CA VAL A 188 -10.30 6.27 -0.68
C VAL A 188 -10.16 4.92 0.03
N ALA A 189 -9.15 4.13 -0.32
CA ALA A 189 -8.87 2.85 0.33
C ALA A 189 -8.51 3.03 1.82
N SER A 190 -7.71 4.04 2.15
CA SER A 190 -7.35 4.39 3.52
C SER A 190 -8.58 4.81 4.35
N LEU A 191 -9.45 5.64 3.79
CA LEU A 191 -10.71 6.03 4.43
C LEU A 191 -11.64 4.84 4.65
N LYS A 192 -11.76 3.93 3.67
CA LYS A 192 -12.54 2.69 3.82
C LYS A 192 -11.96 1.81 4.92
N SER A 193 -10.64 1.58 4.90
CA SER A 193 -9.94 0.79 5.92
C SER A 193 -10.17 1.36 7.33
N ARG A 194 -10.06 2.67 7.50
CA ARG A 194 -10.35 3.35 8.77
C ARG A 194 -11.81 3.15 9.22
N ARG A 195 -12.77 3.21 8.30
CA ARG A 195 -14.20 2.95 8.61
C ARG A 195 -14.43 1.51 9.05
N PHE A 196 -13.82 0.54 8.37
CA PHE A 196 -13.91 -0.87 8.77
C PHE A 196 -13.31 -1.10 10.15
N SER A 197 -12.14 -0.54 10.44
CA SER A 197 -11.51 -0.66 11.75
C SER A 197 -12.39 -0.07 12.85
N LEU A 198 -12.98 1.12 12.65
CA LEU A 198 -13.86 1.74 13.64
C LEU A 198 -15.15 0.93 13.87
N ALA A 199 -15.82 0.49 12.80
CA ALA A 199 -17.02 -0.33 12.90
C ALA A 199 -16.73 -1.68 13.58
N TRP A 200 -15.59 -2.30 13.25
CA TRP A 200 -15.14 -3.53 13.90
C TRP A 200 -14.84 -3.32 15.39
N TRP A 201 -14.21 -2.20 15.76
CA TRP A 201 -13.97 -1.84 17.16
C TRP A 201 -15.26 -1.60 17.94
N GLU A 202 -16.26 -0.95 17.34
CA GLU A 202 -17.58 -0.75 17.94
C GLU A 202 -18.28 -2.10 18.19
N GLN A 203 -18.28 -2.98 17.19
CA GLN A 203 -18.85 -4.32 17.31
C GLN A 203 -18.13 -5.17 18.35
N TYR A 204 -16.80 -5.18 18.36
CA TYR A 204 -16.01 -5.89 19.35
C TYR A 204 -16.31 -5.41 20.77
N LYS A 205 -16.41 -4.09 20.97
CA LYS A 205 -16.78 -3.51 22.26
C LYS A 205 -18.18 -3.96 22.69
N GLU A 206 -19.13 -3.99 21.77
CA GLU A 206 -20.49 -4.43 22.05
C GLU A 206 -20.53 -5.91 22.46
N ASP A 207 -19.84 -6.78 21.72
CA ASP A 207 -19.72 -8.21 22.03
C ASP A 207 -19.11 -8.45 23.42
N VAL A 208 -18.00 -7.77 23.74
CA VAL A 208 -17.35 -7.85 25.06
C VAL A 208 -18.30 -7.39 26.16
N THR A 209 -19.04 -6.30 25.95
CA THR A 209 -20.01 -5.82 26.95
C THR A 209 -21.17 -6.81 27.13
N GLN A 210 -21.62 -7.48 26.08
CA GLN A 210 -22.65 -8.52 26.18
C GLN A 210 -22.14 -9.75 26.92
N GLU A 211 -20.91 -10.18 26.65
CA GLU A 211 -20.28 -11.32 27.34
C GLU A 211 -20.15 -11.04 28.84
N VAL A 212 -19.66 -9.85 29.22
CA VAL A 212 -19.56 -9.44 30.63
C VAL A 212 -20.93 -9.39 31.29
N LYS A 213 -21.96 -8.89 30.61
CA LYS A 213 -23.34 -8.89 31.13
C LYS A 213 -23.86 -10.31 31.36
N ARG A 214 -23.63 -11.23 30.41
CA ARG A 214 -24.02 -12.65 30.56
C ARG A 214 -23.32 -13.30 31.75
N SER A 215 -22.01 -13.11 31.86
CA SER A 215 -21.21 -13.62 32.98
C SER A 215 -21.69 -13.06 34.33
N LEU A 216 -22.03 -11.77 34.39
CA LEU A 216 -22.57 -11.16 35.61
C LEU A 216 -23.92 -11.77 36.02
N VAL A 217 -24.81 -11.98 35.04
CA VAL A 217 -26.11 -12.62 35.27
C VAL A 217 -25.92 -14.05 35.75
N ASP A 218 -25.06 -14.84 35.10
CA ASP A 218 -24.75 -16.21 35.51
C ASP A 218 -24.16 -16.26 36.92
N MET A 219 -23.23 -15.35 37.24
CA MET A 219 -22.65 -15.25 38.57
C MET A 219 -23.68 -14.85 39.64
N SER A 220 -24.63 -13.98 39.29
CA SER A 220 -25.71 -13.57 40.20
C SER A 220 -26.68 -14.71 40.52
N ILE A 221 -26.89 -15.64 39.60
CA ILE A 221 -27.78 -16.80 39.77
C ILE A 221 -27.04 -17.96 40.44
N ARG A 222 -25.81 -18.23 40.00
CA ARG A 222 -25.00 -19.36 40.46
C ARG A 222 -24.54 -19.21 41.90
N ARG A 223 -24.12 -18.01 42.33
CA ARG A 223 -23.64 -17.78 43.70
C ARG A 223 -24.68 -18.10 44.79
N PRO A 224 -25.96 -17.65 44.70
CA PRO A 224 -26.98 -18.03 45.67
C PRO A 224 -27.24 -19.54 45.72
N ILE A 225 -27.20 -20.23 44.57
CA ILE A 225 -27.40 -21.68 44.51
C ILE A 225 -26.23 -22.39 45.23
N GLU A 226 -24.99 -22.02 44.94
CA GLU A 226 -23.80 -22.56 45.60
C GLU A 226 -23.81 -22.28 47.11
N MET A 227 -24.22 -21.08 47.52
CA MET A 227 -24.35 -20.72 48.94
C MET A 227 -25.40 -21.59 49.66
N ARG A 228 -26.54 -21.88 49.02
CA ARG A 228 -27.56 -22.80 49.60
C ARG A 228 -27.01 -24.22 49.78
N TYR A 229 -26.24 -24.73 48.81
CA TYR A 229 -25.60 -26.04 48.94
C TYR A 229 -24.56 -26.07 50.06
N LEU A 230 -23.75 -25.02 50.18
CA LEU A 230 -22.78 -24.89 51.26
C LEU A 230 -23.46 -24.84 52.63
N GLU A 231 -24.53 -24.05 52.76
CA GLU A 231 -25.32 -23.97 53.99
C GLU A 231 -25.89 -25.34 54.38
N SER A 232 -26.53 -26.04 53.45
CA SER A 232 -27.05 -27.39 53.69
C SER A 232 -25.96 -28.38 54.06
N TYR A 233 -24.79 -28.32 53.42
CA TYR A 233 -23.65 -29.17 53.73
C TYR A 233 -23.17 -28.96 55.18
N TYR A 234 -22.98 -27.70 55.60
CA TYR A 234 -22.55 -27.41 56.96
C TYR A 234 -23.62 -27.74 58.01
N SER A 235 -24.90 -27.55 57.70
CA SER A 235 -26.00 -27.98 58.58
C SER A 235 -25.96 -29.50 58.80
N ASN A 236 -25.87 -30.28 57.72
CA ASN A 236 -25.80 -31.75 57.80
C ASN A 236 -24.53 -32.22 58.55
N LEU A 237 -23.40 -31.54 58.33
CA LEU A 237 -22.16 -31.85 59.05
C LEU A 237 -22.32 -31.59 60.55
N ALA A 238 -22.90 -30.44 60.92
CA ALA A 238 -23.16 -30.11 62.32
C ALA A 238 -24.12 -31.12 62.96
N GLU A 239 -25.21 -31.49 62.27
CA GLU A 239 -26.14 -32.51 62.73
C GLU A 239 -25.46 -33.87 62.94
N SER A 240 -24.65 -34.32 61.97
CA SER A 240 -23.88 -35.56 62.09
C SER A 240 -22.94 -35.54 63.30
N GLU A 241 -22.21 -34.46 63.53
CA GLU A 241 -21.32 -34.35 64.68
C GLU A 241 -22.11 -34.33 66.01
N THR A 242 -23.22 -33.58 66.08
CA THR A 242 -24.07 -33.59 67.27
C THR A 242 -24.62 -34.99 67.57
N MET A 243 -25.03 -35.73 66.53
CA MET A 243 -25.49 -37.10 66.67
C MET A 243 -24.37 -37.99 67.21
N LYS A 244 -23.14 -37.89 66.68
CA LYS A 244 -21.98 -38.64 67.18
C LYS A 244 -21.74 -38.40 68.67
N TYR A 245 -21.74 -37.15 69.12
CA TYR A 245 -21.58 -36.83 70.54
C TYR A 245 -22.74 -37.36 71.39
N ASN A 246 -23.97 -37.32 70.86
CA ASN A 246 -25.17 -37.76 71.56
C ASN A 246 -25.40 -39.27 71.53
N ILE A 247 -24.68 -40.07 70.73
CA ILE A 247 -24.84 -41.54 70.71
C ILE A 247 -24.58 -42.12 72.10
N ARG A 248 -23.49 -41.72 72.75
CA ARG A 248 -23.11 -42.28 74.06
C ARG A 248 -24.07 -41.84 75.17
N THR A 249 -24.53 -40.59 75.14
CA THR A 249 -25.52 -40.09 76.12
C THR A 249 -26.88 -40.76 75.92
N ASN A 250 -27.31 -40.96 74.68
CA ASN A 250 -28.55 -41.67 74.35
C ASN A 250 -28.48 -43.16 74.73
N GLN A 251 -27.33 -43.82 74.57
CA GLN A 251 -27.11 -45.20 75.03
C GLN A 251 -27.23 -45.29 76.56
N MET A 252 -26.52 -44.43 77.30
CA MET A 252 -26.63 -44.40 78.76
C MET A 252 -28.06 -44.07 79.23
N ALA A 253 -28.77 -43.18 78.52
CA ALA A 253 -30.16 -42.87 78.83
C ALA A 253 -31.09 -44.08 78.65
N LYS A 254 -30.89 -44.87 77.58
CA LYS A 254 -31.63 -46.12 77.36
C LYS A 254 -31.32 -47.16 78.44
N GLU A 255 -30.04 -47.37 78.76
CA GLU A 255 -29.63 -48.28 79.83
C GLU A 255 -30.25 -47.87 81.18
N LEU A 256 -30.28 -46.57 81.49
CA LEU A 256 -30.94 -46.08 82.71
C LEU A 256 -32.45 -46.33 82.71
N LEU A 257 -33.12 -46.23 81.56
CA LEU A 257 -34.54 -46.55 81.44
C LEU A 257 -34.79 -48.05 81.65
N ASP A 258 -34.03 -48.92 81.01
CA ASP A 258 -34.14 -50.38 81.16
C ASP A 258 -33.85 -50.82 82.61
N LEU A 259 -32.87 -50.20 83.27
CA LEU A 259 -32.58 -50.41 84.68
C LEU A 259 -33.71 -49.91 85.59
N LYS A 260 -34.34 -48.77 85.28
CA LYS A 260 -35.51 -48.29 86.03
C LYS A 260 -36.68 -49.26 85.87
N GLU A 261 -36.97 -49.72 84.66
CA GLU A 261 -38.05 -50.68 84.41
C GLU A 261 -37.81 -52.02 85.11
N SER A 262 -36.59 -52.55 85.04
CA SER A 262 -36.23 -53.79 85.74
C SER A 262 -36.30 -53.63 87.27
N ARG A 263 -35.91 -52.46 87.80
CA ARG A 263 -36.07 -52.14 89.23
C ARG A 263 -37.54 -52.12 89.63
N VAL A 264 -38.41 -51.47 88.86
CA VAL A 264 -39.86 -51.45 89.12
C VAL A 264 -40.41 -52.87 89.11
N LYS A 265 -40.08 -53.67 88.08
CA LYS A 265 -40.50 -55.09 88.00
C LYS A 265 -40.07 -55.90 89.23
N ARG A 266 -38.83 -55.73 89.71
CA ARG A 266 -38.33 -56.37 90.94
C ARG A 266 -39.05 -55.90 92.20
N ILE A 267 -39.37 -54.61 92.30
CA ILE A 267 -40.12 -54.07 93.44
C ILE A 267 -41.54 -54.65 93.43
N THR A 268 -42.22 -54.66 92.27
CA THR A 268 -43.57 -55.23 92.15
C THR A 268 -43.60 -56.73 92.47
N SER A 269 -42.60 -57.49 92.02
CA SER A 269 -42.51 -58.93 92.34
C SER A 269 -42.26 -59.15 93.83
N ASN A 270 -41.36 -58.37 94.46
CA ASN A 270 -41.10 -58.46 95.89
C ASN A 270 -42.31 -58.05 96.74
N LEU A 271 -43.06 -57.02 96.33
CA LEU A 271 -44.30 -56.61 96.99
C LEU A 271 -45.38 -57.70 96.88
N ALA A 272 -45.55 -58.28 95.69
CA ALA A 272 -46.45 -59.41 95.50
C ALA A 272 -46.06 -60.59 96.40
N LEU A 273 -44.77 -60.93 96.45
CA LEU A 273 -44.24 -62.02 97.27
C LEU A 273 -44.43 -61.77 98.78
N LYS A 274 -44.22 -60.52 99.25
CA LYS A 274 -44.57 -60.12 100.63
C LYS A 274 -46.07 -60.23 100.92
N SER A 275 -46.92 -59.83 99.97
CA SER A 275 -48.37 -59.94 100.14
C SER A 275 -48.80 -61.40 100.23
N TYR A 276 -48.26 -62.29 99.40
CA TYR A 276 -48.50 -63.73 99.47
C TYR A 276 -48.03 -64.33 100.79
N TYR A 277 -46.84 -63.95 101.28
CA TYR A 277 -46.37 -64.40 102.60
C TYR A 277 -47.29 -63.95 103.73
N HIS A 278 -47.74 -62.70 103.72
CA HIS A 278 -48.69 -62.19 104.72
C HIS A 278 -50.00 -62.98 104.68
N LEU A 279 -50.53 -63.24 103.47
CA LEU A 279 -51.73 -64.03 103.26
C LEU A 279 -51.58 -65.47 103.81
N ILE A 280 -50.43 -66.12 103.56
CA ILE A 280 -50.09 -67.43 104.12
C ILE A 280 -50.06 -67.40 105.65
N GLU A 281 -49.43 -66.40 106.26
CA GLU A 281 -49.38 -66.27 107.73
C GLU A 281 -50.77 -66.05 108.34
N THR A 282 -51.61 -65.19 107.75
CA THR A 282 -53.00 -65.02 108.22
C THR A 282 -53.82 -66.31 108.13
N TYR A 283 -53.60 -67.13 107.09
CA TYR A 283 -54.22 -68.46 107.00
C TYR A 283 -53.68 -69.42 108.05
N LYS A 284 -52.37 -69.44 108.32
CA LYS A 284 -51.78 -70.24 109.41
C LYS A 284 -52.34 -69.85 110.77
N GLU A 285 -52.48 -68.56 111.04
CA GLU A 285 -53.08 -68.04 112.28
C GLU A 285 -54.54 -68.46 112.41
N ARG A 286 -55.33 -68.35 111.32
CA ARG A 286 -56.70 -68.89 111.28
C ARG A 286 -56.76 -70.38 111.57
N ILE A 287 -55.91 -71.18 110.93
CA ILE A 287 -55.85 -72.63 111.18
C ILE A 287 -55.52 -72.91 112.64
N LYS A 288 -54.53 -72.21 113.23
CA LYS A 288 -54.19 -72.29 114.67
C LYS A 288 -55.36 -71.91 115.58
N TYR A 289 -56.11 -70.87 115.24
CA TYR A 289 -57.30 -70.45 115.98
C TYR A 289 -58.39 -71.55 115.96
N PHE A 290 -58.65 -72.15 114.80
CA PHE A 290 -59.64 -73.24 114.69
C PHE A 290 -59.18 -74.53 115.39
N THR A 291 -57.89 -74.88 115.34
CA THR A 291 -57.35 -76.03 116.08
C THR A 291 -57.35 -75.82 117.60
N LYS A 292 -57.18 -74.57 118.10
CA LYS A 292 -57.35 -74.25 119.52
C LYS A 292 -58.80 -74.31 120.01
N ARG A 293 -59.78 -74.12 119.12
CA ARG A 293 -61.22 -74.14 119.45
C ARG A 293 -61.82 -75.56 119.47
N GLN A 294 -61.07 -76.56 118.99
CA GLN A 294 -61.42 -77.98 119.03
C GLN A 294 -60.78 -78.75 120.22
N ARG A 295 -60.13 -78.04 121.15
CA ARG A 295 -59.76 -78.54 122.48
C ARG A 295 -60.58 -77.83 123.53
#